data_AF-A0A7S1GLX6-F1
#
_entry.id   AF-A0A7S1GLX6-F1
#
_cell.length_a   1.000
_cell.length_b   1.000
_cell.length_c   1.000
_cell.angle_alpha   90.00
_cell.angle_beta   90.00
_cell.angle_gamma   90.00
#
_symmetry.space_group_name_H-M   'P 1'
#
loop_
_entity.id
_entity.type
_entity.pdbx_description
1 polymer ?
#
loop_
_entity_poly.entity_id
_entity_poly.type
_entity_poly.pdbx_seq_one_letter_code
_entity_poly.pdbx_strand_id
1 'polypeptide(L)'
;RNAPRGYVQVYRFQGNAWTAKGSRIDGDSARDQFGWDVSLSRDGDTLAVTALRGGEQDRGYTRVYESVNDEWSRLGPNLVEEMQEGRFSTSVALSGNGHSVAVGATAFETTTTTQGYVEVYNVGRN
;
A
#
# COMPACT_ATOMS: atom_id res chain seq x y z
N ARG A 1 3.58 6.73 -24.58
CA ARG A 1 4.58 6.38 -23.53
C ARG A 1 3.96 5.35 -22.60
N ASN A 2 4.41 4.09 -22.67
CA ASN A 2 4.12 3.06 -21.66
C ASN A 2 4.85 3.48 -20.38
N ALA A 3 4.12 3.88 -19.36
CA ALA A 3 4.68 4.15 -18.05
C ALA A 3 4.47 2.89 -17.19
N PRO A 4 5.49 2.45 -16.45
CA PRO A 4 5.43 1.19 -15.70
C PRO A 4 4.34 1.26 -14.63
N ARG A 5 3.73 0.12 -14.35
CA ARG A 5 2.73 -0.08 -13.28
C ARG A 5 3.29 0.13 -11.86
N GLY A 6 4.62 0.11 -11.72
CA GLY A 6 5.29 0.11 -10.42
C GLY A 6 5.33 -1.29 -9.80
N TYR A 7 6.24 -1.50 -8.85
CA TYR A 7 6.37 -2.76 -8.12
C TYR A 7 7.05 -2.53 -6.78
N VAL A 8 6.89 -3.51 -5.88
CA VAL A 8 7.63 -3.60 -4.61
C VAL A 8 8.33 -4.95 -4.53
N GLN A 9 9.54 -4.96 -3.97
CA GLN A 9 10.28 -6.18 -3.65
C GLN A 9 10.82 -6.03 -2.22
N VAL A 10 10.55 -7.02 -1.38
CA VAL A 10 11.08 -7.05 -0.01
C VAL A 10 12.38 -7.83 0.00
N TYR A 11 13.35 -7.35 0.80
CA TYR A 11 14.63 -8.00 1.02
C TYR A 11 14.85 -8.23 2.52
N ARG A 12 15.49 -9.35 2.85
CA ARG A 12 15.97 -9.68 4.20
C ARG A 12 17.49 -9.61 4.20
N PHE A 13 18.07 -8.98 5.22
CA PHE A 13 19.52 -8.98 5.42
C PHE A 13 19.91 -10.14 6.35
N GLN A 14 20.68 -11.11 5.83
CA GLN A 14 21.14 -12.27 6.59
C GLN A 14 22.54 -12.68 6.12
N GLY A 15 23.40 -13.07 7.06
CA GLY A 15 24.74 -13.57 6.72
C GLY A 15 25.59 -12.56 5.94
N ASN A 16 25.42 -11.26 6.24
CA ASN A 16 26.08 -10.15 5.55
C ASN A 16 25.68 -9.97 4.06
N ALA A 17 24.52 -10.48 3.67
CA ALA A 17 23.97 -10.34 2.32
C ALA A 17 22.48 -9.97 2.35
N TRP A 18 22.02 -9.25 1.32
CA TRP A 18 20.60 -9.02 1.07
C TRP A 18 20.06 -10.11 0.15
N THR A 19 18.99 -10.76 0.57
CA THR A 19 18.27 -11.75 -0.23
C THR A 19 16.81 -11.35 -0.37
N ALA A 20 16.19 -11.63 -1.51
CA ALA A 20 14.77 -11.36 -1.71
C ALA A 20 13.94 -12.21 -0.75
N LYS A 21 13.00 -11.57 -0.04
CA LYS A 21 11.96 -12.24 0.75
C LYS A 21 10.69 -12.29 -0.12
N GLY A 22 10.50 -13.43 -0.77
CA GLY A 22 9.35 -13.71 -1.63
C GLY A 22 9.42 -13.07 -3.01
N SER A 23 8.36 -13.31 -3.78
CA SER A 23 8.22 -12.80 -5.13
C SER A 23 7.97 -11.29 -5.18
N ARG A 24 8.31 -10.69 -6.32
CA ARG A 24 8.00 -9.29 -6.64
C ARG A 24 6.49 -9.07 -6.67
N ILE A 25 6.04 -7.95 -6.09
CA ILE A 25 4.64 -7.55 -6.07
C ILE A 25 4.43 -6.44 -7.10
N ASP A 26 3.63 -6.71 -8.13
CA ASP A 26 3.31 -5.77 -9.21
C ASP A 26 2.07 -4.93 -8.90
N GLY A 27 2.06 -3.68 -9.40
CA GLY A 27 0.82 -2.92 -9.59
C GLY A 27 -0.06 -3.52 -10.69
N ASP A 28 -1.35 -3.19 -10.73
CA ASP A 28 -2.27 -3.81 -11.68
C ASP A 28 -2.17 -3.18 -13.06
N SER A 29 -2.16 -1.85 -13.14
CA SER A 29 -2.27 -1.12 -14.39
C SER A 29 -1.09 -0.18 -14.64
N ALA A 30 -0.81 0.07 -15.92
CA ALA A 30 0.19 1.05 -16.31
C ALA A 30 -0.15 2.41 -15.70
N ARG A 31 0.85 3.10 -15.13
CA ARG A 31 0.70 4.40 -14.44
C ARG A 31 0.03 4.37 -13.07
N ASP A 32 -0.21 3.20 -12.47
CA ASP A 32 -0.69 3.15 -11.07
C ASP A 32 0.29 3.81 -10.09
N GLN A 33 1.58 3.86 -10.45
CA GLN A 33 2.64 4.31 -9.55
C GLN A 33 2.64 3.47 -8.26
N PHE A 34 2.40 2.16 -8.38
CA PHE A 34 2.41 1.23 -7.26
C PHE A 34 3.80 1.15 -6.63
N GLY A 35 3.84 1.11 -5.29
CA GLY A 35 5.08 1.28 -4.54
C GLY A 35 5.42 2.75 -4.28
N TRP A 36 4.43 3.64 -4.29
CA TRP A 36 4.63 5.05 -4.00
C TRP A 36 5.09 5.28 -2.56
N ASP A 37 4.42 4.64 -1.61
CA ASP A 37 4.82 4.58 -0.21
C ASP A 37 4.66 3.15 0.31
N VAL A 38 5.49 2.78 1.29
CA VAL A 38 5.53 1.44 1.87
C VAL A 38 5.70 1.47 3.37
N SER A 39 5.03 0.56 4.06
CA SER A 39 5.23 0.34 5.49
C SER A 39 5.29 -1.16 5.76
N LEU A 40 6.21 -1.56 6.64
CA LEU A 40 6.44 -2.96 7.00
C LEU A 40 6.29 -3.10 8.53
N SER A 41 5.60 -4.12 8.99
CA SER A 41 5.50 -4.44 10.42
C SER A 41 6.87 -4.81 11.01
N ARG A 42 7.00 -4.76 12.34
CA ARG A 42 8.28 -4.99 13.03
C ARG A 42 8.84 -6.39 12.79
N ASP A 43 7.99 -7.40 12.73
CA ASP A 43 8.34 -8.78 12.42
C ASP A 43 8.65 -8.99 10.92
N GLY A 44 8.33 -8.01 10.08
CA GLY A 44 8.54 -8.06 8.65
C GLY A 44 7.51 -8.89 7.90
N ASP A 45 6.39 -9.29 8.54
CA ASP A 45 5.42 -10.22 7.95
C ASP A 45 4.14 -9.57 7.44
N THR A 46 3.91 -8.28 7.73
CA THR A 46 2.83 -7.49 7.13
C THR A 46 3.41 -6.31 6.38
N LEU A 47 2.99 -6.13 5.13
CA LEU A 47 3.42 -5.06 4.25
C LEU A 47 2.20 -4.28 3.77
N ALA A 48 2.23 -2.96 3.92
CA ALA A 48 1.26 -2.06 3.29
C ALA A 48 1.96 -1.29 2.17
N VAL A 49 1.32 -1.20 1.00
CA VAL A 49 1.86 -0.53 -0.19
C VAL A 49 0.79 0.37 -0.78
N THR A 50 1.16 1.61 -1.08
CA THR A 50 0.27 2.55 -1.78
C THR A 50 0.56 2.64 -3.26
N ALA A 51 -0.46 3.03 -4.01
CA ALA A 51 -0.41 3.53 -5.37
C ALA A 51 -1.13 4.88 -5.41
N LEU A 52 -0.55 5.87 -6.08
CA LEU A 52 -1.19 7.18 -6.22
C LEU A 52 -2.34 7.18 -7.23
N ARG A 53 -2.39 6.18 -8.10
CA ARG A 53 -3.33 6.07 -9.21
C ARG A 53 -3.76 4.61 -9.36
N GLY A 54 -4.93 4.40 -9.92
CA GLY A 54 -5.47 3.07 -10.12
C GLY A 54 -6.91 3.06 -10.62
N GLY A 55 -7.23 2.00 -11.35
CA GLY A 55 -8.56 1.78 -11.93
C GLY A 55 -8.96 2.84 -12.96
N GLU A 56 -10.24 2.85 -13.33
CA GLU A 56 -10.77 3.74 -14.38
C GLU A 56 -10.81 5.22 -13.97
N GLN A 57 -10.81 5.51 -12.67
CA GLN A 57 -10.96 6.86 -12.12
C GLN A 57 -9.62 7.44 -11.63
N ASP A 58 -8.50 6.77 -11.90
CA ASP A 58 -7.15 7.22 -11.55
C ASP A 58 -6.99 7.53 -10.05
N ARG A 59 -7.71 6.76 -9.21
CA ARG A 59 -7.77 6.93 -7.75
C ARG A 59 -6.63 6.16 -7.08
N GLY A 60 -6.00 6.78 -6.11
CA GLY A 60 -5.01 6.11 -5.28
C GLY A 60 -5.63 5.00 -4.43
N TYR A 61 -4.87 3.94 -4.21
CA TYR A 61 -5.29 2.79 -3.42
C TYR A 61 -4.15 2.29 -2.53
N THR A 62 -4.51 1.60 -1.46
CA THR A 62 -3.56 0.89 -0.59
C THR A 62 -3.85 -0.61 -0.60
N ARG A 63 -2.79 -1.42 -0.63
CA ARG A 63 -2.88 -2.88 -0.46
C ARG A 63 -2.11 -3.30 0.77
N VAL A 64 -2.68 -4.26 1.48
CA VAL A 64 -2.01 -4.93 2.60
C VAL A 64 -1.69 -6.36 2.15
N TYR A 65 -0.52 -6.85 2.53
CA TYR A 65 -0.03 -8.18 2.25
C TYR A 65 0.48 -8.84 3.53
N GLU A 66 0.34 -10.15 3.60
CA GLU A 66 0.93 -11.01 4.63
C GLU A 66 1.93 -11.96 4.00
N SER A 67 3.09 -12.09 4.65
CA SER A 67 4.11 -13.05 4.31
C SER A 67 3.78 -14.40 4.93
N VAL A 68 3.47 -15.39 4.09
CA VAL A 68 3.26 -16.78 4.50
C VAL A 68 4.33 -17.63 3.84
N ASN A 69 5.18 -18.29 4.65
CA ASN A 69 6.33 -19.07 4.16
C ASN A 69 7.26 -18.27 3.24
N ASP A 70 7.58 -17.04 3.65
CA ASP A 70 8.39 -16.06 2.88
C ASP A 70 7.78 -15.64 1.53
N GLU A 71 6.52 -15.95 1.23
CA GLU A 71 5.80 -15.45 0.05
C GLU A 71 4.69 -14.46 0.42
N TRP A 72 4.49 -13.44 -0.43
CA TRP A 72 3.52 -12.38 -0.17
C TRP A 72 2.15 -12.71 -0.74
N SER A 73 1.17 -12.82 0.16
CA SER A 73 -0.24 -12.99 -0.16
C SER A 73 -1.01 -11.72 0.19
N ARG A 74 -1.97 -11.33 -0.65
CA ARG A 74 -2.74 -10.10 -0.43
C ARG A 74 -3.81 -10.32 0.64
N LEU A 75 -3.84 -9.45 1.65
CA LEU A 75 -4.86 -9.41 2.69
C LEU A 75 -6.03 -8.53 2.25
N GLY A 76 -7.02 -9.17 1.61
CA GLY A 76 -8.30 -8.52 1.28
C GLY A 76 -8.27 -7.59 0.06
N PRO A 77 -9.36 -6.83 -0.15
CA PRO A 77 -9.52 -5.92 -1.28
C PRO A 77 -8.59 -4.68 -1.17
N ASN A 78 -8.66 -3.77 -2.15
CA ASN A 78 -7.91 -2.52 -2.06
C ASN A 78 -8.57 -1.68 -0.97
N LEU A 79 -7.78 -1.04 -0.14
CA LEU A 79 -8.26 0.04 0.71
C LEU A 79 -8.37 1.28 -0.18
N VAL A 80 -9.60 1.73 -0.39
CA VAL A 80 -9.97 2.88 -1.21
C VAL A 80 -11.06 3.66 -0.50
N GLU A 81 -11.03 4.97 -0.63
CA GLU A 81 -12.17 5.81 -0.28
C GLU A 81 -13.26 5.68 -1.36
N GLU A 82 -14.49 5.36 -0.94
CA GLU A 82 -15.64 5.25 -1.85
C GLU A 82 -16.11 6.62 -2.36
N MET A 83 -15.86 7.68 -1.59
CA MET A 83 -16.45 9.00 -1.81
C MET A 83 -15.37 10.07 -1.94
N GLN A 84 -15.30 10.67 -3.14
CA GLN A 84 -14.71 11.97 -3.50
C GLN A 84 -13.54 11.93 -4.50
N GLU A 85 -13.52 12.96 -5.34
CA GLU A 85 -12.40 13.28 -6.22
C GLU A 85 -11.24 13.77 -5.34
N GLY A 86 -10.03 13.21 -5.50
CA GLY A 86 -8.90 13.55 -4.64
C GLY A 86 -7.83 12.45 -4.60
N ARG A 87 -6.63 12.79 -4.11
CA ARG A 87 -5.53 11.83 -3.97
C ARG A 87 -5.61 11.15 -2.61
N PHE A 88 -6.33 10.04 -2.55
CA PHE A 88 -6.25 9.09 -1.43
C PHE A 88 -4.95 8.27 -1.49
N SER A 89 -4.52 7.69 -0.37
CA SER A 89 -3.35 6.79 -0.32
C SER A 89 -2.00 7.44 -0.69
N THR A 90 -1.79 8.71 -0.31
CA THR A 90 -0.50 9.39 -0.50
C THR A 90 0.58 8.96 0.48
N SER A 91 0.18 8.41 1.64
CA SER A 91 1.08 7.90 2.68
C SER A 91 0.45 6.73 3.43
N VAL A 92 1.28 5.86 4.01
CA VAL A 92 0.82 4.71 4.79
C VAL A 92 1.71 4.41 5.99
N ALA A 93 1.11 3.98 7.10
CA ALA A 93 1.81 3.50 8.28
C ALA A 93 1.16 2.24 8.84
N LEU A 94 1.97 1.21 9.10
CA LEU A 94 1.56 0.01 9.83
C LEU A 94 1.91 0.13 11.31
N SER A 95 1.05 -0.40 12.17
CA SER A 95 1.40 -0.66 13.57
C SER A 95 2.54 -1.67 13.65
N GLY A 96 3.32 -1.61 14.73
CA GLY A 96 4.47 -2.51 14.91
C GLY A 96 4.10 -4.00 14.88
N ASN A 97 2.87 -4.35 15.30
CA ASN A 97 2.32 -5.71 15.24
C ASN A 97 1.60 -6.06 13.93
N GLY A 98 1.54 -5.13 12.96
CA GLY A 98 0.91 -5.34 11.65
C GLY A 98 -0.62 -5.38 11.64
N HIS A 99 -1.29 -5.20 12.79
CA HIS A 99 -2.75 -5.34 12.91
C HIS A 99 -3.55 -4.05 12.62
N SER A 100 -2.88 -2.91 12.44
CA SER A 100 -3.55 -1.66 12.10
C SER A 100 -2.77 -0.94 10.99
N VAL A 101 -3.49 -0.39 10.03
CA VAL A 101 -2.93 0.41 8.94
C VAL A 101 -3.59 1.79 8.92
N ALA A 102 -2.80 2.85 8.98
CA ALA A 102 -3.24 4.21 8.79
C ALA A 102 -2.90 4.66 7.36
N VAL A 103 -3.88 5.16 6.63
CA VAL A 103 -3.74 5.62 5.24
C VAL A 103 -4.06 7.11 5.18
N GLY A 104 -3.11 7.90 4.69
CA GLY A 104 -3.23 9.35 4.61
C GLY A 104 -3.51 9.86 3.20
N ALA A 105 -4.26 10.95 3.14
CA ALA A 105 -4.49 11.77 1.95
C ALA A 105 -4.08 13.22 2.24
N THR A 106 -3.12 13.76 1.49
CA THR A 106 -2.66 15.15 1.67
C THR A 106 -3.61 16.18 1.06
N ALA A 107 -4.47 15.76 0.14
CA ALA A 107 -5.43 16.61 -0.55
C ALA A 107 -6.73 15.82 -0.74
N PHE A 108 -7.50 15.73 0.34
CA PHE A 108 -8.85 15.21 0.33
C PHE A 108 -9.80 16.37 0.07
N GLU A 109 -10.49 16.33 -1.08
CA GLU A 109 -11.47 17.35 -1.42
C GLU A 109 -12.81 17.00 -0.78
N THR A 110 -13.35 17.96 -0.06
CA THR A 110 -14.74 17.97 0.39
C THR A 110 -15.54 18.92 -0.50
N THR A 111 -16.87 18.93 -0.38
CA THR A 111 -17.74 19.85 -1.12
C THR A 111 -17.41 21.34 -0.92
N THR A 112 -16.66 21.70 0.13
CA THR A 112 -16.37 23.10 0.48
C THR A 112 -14.89 23.42 0.73
N THR A 113 -14.01 22.41 0.88
CA THR A 113 -12.59 22.62 1.24
C THR A 113 -11.70 21.47 0.77
N THR A 114 -10.42 21.74 0.52
CA THR A 114 -9.37 20.71 0.47
C THR A 114 -8.68 20.63 1.83
N GLN A 115 -8.63 19.44 2.41
CA GLN A 115 -8.01 19.20 3.71
C GLN A 115 -7.16 17.92 3.71
N GLY A 116 -6.33 17.75 4.75
CA GLY A 116 -5.69 16.46 5.02
C GLY A 116 -6.69 15.49 5.64
N TYR A 117 -6.57 14.20 5.33
CA TYR A 117 -7.43 13.15 5.87
C TYR A 117 -6.60 11.90 6.19
N VAL A 118 -6.98 11.18 7.25
CA VAL A 118 -6.37 9.90 7.62
C VAL A 118 -7.48 8.93 8.02
N GLU A 119 -7.46 7.75 7.43
CA GLU A 119 -8.32 6.62 7.83
C GLU A 119 -7.47 5.50 8.42
N VAL A 120 -8.00 4.83 9.43
CA VAL A 120 -7.32 3.71 10.10
C VAL A 120 -8.16 2.44 9.94
N TYR A 121 -7.55 1.40 9.41
CA TYR A 121 -8.17 0.10 9.20
C TYR A 121 -7.53 -0.94 10.12
N ASN A 122 -8.34 -1.91 10.57
CA ASN A 122 -7.84 -3.10 11.24
C ASN A 122 -7.53 -4.18 10.21
N VAL A 123 -6.33 -4.76 10.31
CA VAL A 123 -5.89 -5.87 9.49
C VAL A 123 -6.33 -7.16 10.20
N GLY A 124 -7.51 -7.66 9.85
CA GLY A 124 -8.01 -8.93 10.36
C GLY A 124 -7.23 -10.10 9.76
N ARG A 125 -6.67 -10.96 10.61
CA ARG A 125 -6.17 -12.28 10.23
C ARG A 125 -7.22 -13.30 10.66
N ASN A 126 -7.70 -14.11 9.72
CA ASN A 126 -8.61 -15.23 10.04
C ASN A 126 -7.87 -16.33 10.79
#